data_AF-A0A957SYN7-F1
#
_entry.id   AF-A0A957SYN7-F1
#
_cell.length_a   1.000
_cell.length_b   1.000
_cell.length_c   1.000
_cell.angle_alpha   90.00
_cell.angle_beta   90.00
_cell.angle_gamma   90.00
#
_symmetry.space_group_name_H-M   'P 1'
#
loop_
_entity.id
_entity.type
_entity.pdbx_description
1 polymer ?
#
loop_
_entity_poly.entity_id
_entity_poly.type
_entity_poly.pdbx_seq_one_letter_code
_entity_poly.pdbx_strand_id
1 'polypeptide(L)'
;MDINTLKDNFTWLVLKRIDPVANARRYYAIGWQETLLGWAVVRVYGRMGGSRRTIDPEPFASLDDAWPTIRRLIKTRLRHGYVIAQDLTDVQPVLSVSFRWPPSPVVGMEQVVMFEE
;
A
#
# COMPACT_ATOMS: atom_id res chain seq x y z
N MET A 1 2.50 14.95 2.75
CA MET A 1 1.69 14.05 3.60
C MET A 1 2.52 13.68 4.82
N ASP A 2 2.04 14.01 6.02
CA ASP A 2 2.69 13.51 7.24
C ASP A 2 2.37 12.02 7.37
N ILE A 3 3.40 11.20 7.61
CA ILE A 3 3.21 9.76 7.79
C ILE A 3 2.46 9.50 9.08
N ASN A 4 2.67 10.31 10.13
CA ASN A 4 2.08 10.02 11.43
C ASN A 4 0.54 10.14 11.43
N THR A 5 -0.03 10.99 10.58
CA THR A 5 -1.49 11.15 10.45
C THR A 5 -2.17 9.95 9.77
N LEU A 6 -1.39 9.04 9.16
CA LEU A 6 -1.92 7.84 8.53
C LEU A 6 -2.28 6.74 9.54
N LYS A 7 -1.77 6.80 10.78
CA LYS A 7 -1.87 5.72 11.76
C LYS A 7 -3.31 5.33 12.05
N ASP A 8 -4.15 6.30 12.39
CA ASP A 8 -5.46 6.04 13.00
C ASP A 8 -6.41 5.28 12.07
N ASN A 9 -6.18 5.34 10.76
CA ASN A 9 -7.00 4.66 9.74
C ASN A 9 -6.14 3.83 8.78
N PHE A 10 -4.97 3.36 9.23
CA PHE A 10 -4.06 2.62 8.36
C PHE A 10 -4.62 1.23 8.04
N THR A 11 -5.05 1.04 6.79
CA THR A 11 -5.40 -0.27 6.24
C THR A 11 -4.36 -0.70 5.23
N TRP A 12 -4.12 0.12 4.21
CA TRP A 12 -3.14 -0.13 3.17
C TRP A 12 -2.50 1.14 2.65
N LEU A 13 -1.27 1.02 2.17
CA LEU A 13 -0.56 2.06 1.45
C LEU A 13 0.19 1.44 0.27
N VAL A 14 -0.01 2.01 -0.91
CA VAL A 14 0.72 1.64 -2.12
C VAL A 14 1.74 2.71 -2.46
N LEU A 15 2.96 2.26 -2.70
CA LEU A 15 4.09 3.07 -3.11
C LEU A 15 4.50 2.64 -4.52
N LYS A 16 4.68 3.60 -5.42
CA LYS A 16 5.14 3.36 -6.79
C LYS A 16 6.49 4.01 -7.05
N ARG A 17 7.32 3.36 -7.86
CA ARG A 17 8.54 3.95 -8.42
C ARG A 17 8.52 3.76 -9.92
N ILE A 18 8.54 4.88 -10.64
CA ILE A 18 8.64 4.93 -12.10
C ILE A 18 9.85 5.79 -12.45
N ASP A 19 10.87 5.16 -13.02
CA ASP A 19 12.12 5.79 -13.43
C ASP A 19 12.51 5.17 -14.78
N PRO A 20 12.26 5.90 -15.89
CA PRO A 20 12.52 5.42 -17.24
C PRO A 20 14.00 5.16 -17.51
N VAL A 21 14.89 5.99 -16.94
CA VAL A 21 16.35 5.91 -17.15
C VAL A 21 16.89 4.63 -16.51
N ALA A 22 16.36 4.25 -15.35
CA ALA A 22 16.74 3.01 -14.66
C ALA A 22 15.88 1.77 -15.04
N ASN A 23 14.97 1.89 -16.04
CA ASN A 23 13.97 0.86 -16.38
C ASN A 23 13.24 0.29 -15.14
N ALA A 24 12.95 1.16 -14.17
CA ALA A 24 12.30 0.81 -12.93
C ALA A 24 10.84 1.20 -12.98
N ARG A 25 9.96 0.21 -13.19
CA ARG A 25 8.51 0.35 -13.08
C ARG A 25 8.00 -0.63 -12.04
N ARG A 26 8.05 -0.22 -10.76
CA ARG A 26 7.84 -1.10 -9.59
C ARG A 26 6.80 -0.54 -8.62
N TYR A 27 6.18 -1.43 -7.87
CA TYR A 27 5.30 -1.07 -6.75
C TYR A 27 5.73 -1.81 -5.47
N TYR A 28 5.34 -1.22 -4.34
CA TYR A 28 5.48 -1.79 -3.01
C TYR A 28 4.23 -1.43 -2.20
N ALA A 29 3.48 -2.41 -1.73
CA ALA A 29 2.30 -2.22 -0.91
C ALA A 29 2.54 -2.74 0.50
N ILE A 30 2.04 -1.99 1.48
CA ILE A 30 2.07 -2.32 2.91
C ILE A 30 0.63 -2.33 3.37
N GLY A 31 0.21 -3.40 4.04
CA GLY A 31 -1.13 -3.56 4.58
C GLY A 31 -1.11 -3.97 6.04
N TRP A 32 -2.05 -3.46 6.82
CA TRP A 32 -2.43 -3.96 8.14
C TRP A 32 -3.69 -4.78 7.97
N GLN A 33 -3.60 -6.09 8.24
CA GLN A 33 -4.67 -7.04 7.92
C GLN A 33 -4.83 -8.09 9.00
N GLU A 34 -6.07 -8.53 9.18
CA GLU A 34 -6.37 -9.73 9.94
C GLU A 34 -6.03 -10.97 9.11
N THR A 35 -5.36 -11.93 9.72
CA THR A 35 -4.97 -13.21 9.14
C THR A 35 -5.50 -14.35 10.02
N LEU A 36 -5.37 -15.59 9.56
CA LEU A 36 -5.74 -16.78 10.36
C LEU A 36 -5.02 -16.85 11.72
N LEU A 37 -3.87 -16.20 11.86
CA LEU A 37 -3.05 -16.19 13.08
C LEU A 37 -3.16 -14.88 13.87
N GLY A 38 -4.14 -14.04 13.55
CA GLY A 38 -4.32 -12.71 14.12
C GLY A 38 -3.85 -11.59 13.18
N TRP A 39 -3.60 -10.40 13.73
CA TRP A 39 -3.25 -9.24 12.93
C TRP A 39 -1.79 -9.23 12.50
N ALA A 40 -1.54 -8.81 11.26
CA ALA A 40 -0.20 -8.79 10.70
C ALA A 40 0.01 -7.65 9.71
N VAL A 41 1.28 -7.27 9.55
CA VAL A 41 1.75 -6.41 8.46
C VAL A 41 2.04 -7.28 7.24
N VAL A 42 1.22 -7.13 6.21
CA VAL A 42 1.38 -7.78 4.90
C VAL A 42 2.15 -6.87 3.97
N ARG A 43 3.11 -7.43 3.23
CA ARG A 43 3.92 -6.66 2.27
C ARG A 43 3.88 -7.33 0.91
N VAL A 44 3.61 -6.55 -0.11
CA VAL A 44 3.51 -7.01 -1.50
C VAL A 44 4.39 -6.13 -2.37
N TYR A 45 5.11 -6.71 -3.33
CA TYR A 45 5.94 -5.95 -4.24
C TYR A 45 6.07 -6.62 -5.59
N GLY A 46 6.41 -5.84 -6.61
CA GLY A 46 6.59 -6.37 -7.95
C GLY A 46 6.88 -5.30 -8.99
N ARG A 47 6.95 -5.74 -10.25
CA ARG A 47 6.91 -4.84 -11.41
C ARG A 47 5.47 -4.55 -11.77
N MET A 48 5.16 -3.33 -12.18
CA MET A 48 3.81 -3.02 -12.68
C MET A 48 3.58 -3.76 -14.01
N GLY A 49 2.46 -4.45 -14.15
CA GLY A 49 2.17 -5.30 -15.31
C GLY A 49 2.93 -6.63 -15.35
N GLY A 50 3.55 -7.04 -14.24
CA GLY A 50 4.31 -8.29 -14.13
C GLY A 50 3.99 -9.07 -12.86
N SER A 51 4.84 -10.05 -12.53
CA SER A 51 4.64 -10.93 -11.38
C SER A 51 4.73 -10.19 -10.04
N ARG A 52 3.88 -10.64 -9.11
CA ARG A 52 3.79 -10.19 -7.72
C ARG A 52 4.55 -11.14 -6.81
N ARG A 53 5.19 -10.59 -5.78
CA ARG A 53 5.67 -11.34 -4.62
C ARG A 53 5.02 -10.80 -3.36
N THR A 54 4.63 -11.72 -2.48
CA THR A 54 4.19 -11.41 -1.12
C THR A 54 5.31 -11.82 -0.19
N ILE A 55 5.70 -10.94 0.74
CA ILE A 55 6.57 -11.33 1.86
C ILE A 55 5.69 -11.93 2.95
N ASP A 56 6.21 -12.92 3.65
CA ASP A 56 5.56 -13.50 4.83
C ASP A 56 5.01 -12.39 5.75
N PRO A 57 3.71 -12.49 6.13
CA PRO A 57 3.10 -11.55 7.05
C PRO A 57 3.87 -11.51 8.37
N GLU A 58 4.13 -10.30 8.87
CA GLU A 58 4.79 -10.09 10.15
C GLU A 58 3.72 -9.87 11.22
N PRO A 59 3.54 -10.77 12.20
CA PRO A 59 2.44 -10.69 13.16
C PRO A 59 2.67 -9.61 14.22
N PHE A 60 1.60 -8.94 14.64
CA PHE A 60 1.60 -7.97 15.73
C PHE A 60 0.32 -8.06 16.54
N ALA A 61 0.38 -7.72 17.84
CA ALA A 61 -0.80 -7.74 18.71
C ALA A 61 -1.75 -6.56 18.42
N SER A 62 -1.23 -5.43 17.97
CA SER A 62 -2.01 -4.22 17.68
C SER A 62 -1.37 -3.37 16.59
N LEU A 63 -2.15 -2.41 16.06
CA LEU A 63 -1.63 -1.42 15.11
C LEU A 63 -0.60 -0.50 15.76
N ASP A 64 -0.76 -0.17 17.04
CA ASP A 64 0.21 0.60 17.82
C ASP A 64 1.59 -0.07 17.83
N ASP A 65 1.62 -1.39 18.05
CA ASP A 65 2.86 -2.18 18.05
C ASP A 65 3.46 -2.29 16.64
N ALA A 66 2.62 -2.42 15.61
CA ALA A 66 3.05 -2.51 14.22
C ALA A 66 3.55 -1.17 13.64
N TRP A 67 3.06 -0.04 14.18
CA TRP A 67 3.24 1.28 13.59
C TRP A 67 4.71 1.70 13.39
N PRO A 68 5.62 1.50 14.36
CA PRO A 68 7.04 1.79 14.15
C PRO A 68 7.62 1.06 12.93
N THR A 69 7.24 -0.19 12.72
CA THR A 69 7.67 -1.01 11.58
C THR A 69 7.07 -0.50 10.27
N ILE A 70 5.76 -0.25 10.23
CA ILE A 70 5.07 0.33 9.07
C ILE A 70 5.74 1.66 8.68
N ARG A 71 5.89 2.58 9.64
CA ARG A 71 6.53 3.89 9.43
C ARG A 71 7.96 3.76 8.90
N ARG A 72 8.74 2.80 9.44
CA ARG A 72 10.11 2.52 8.95
C ARG A 72 10.11 2.06 7.50
N LEU A 73 9.19 1.15 7.13
CA LEU A 73 9.06 0.66 5.76
C LEU A 73 8.70 1.78 4.79
N ILE A 74 7.70 2.61 5.14
CA ILE A 74 7.28 3.76 4.34
C ILE A 74 8.47 4.71 4.11
N LYS A 75 9.09 5.19 5.19
CA LYS A 75 10.24 6.11 5.11
C LYS A 75 11.38 5.54 4.27
N THR A 76 11.66 4.24 4.43
CA THR A 76 12.71 3.57 3.67
C THR A 76 12.40 3.57 2.17
N ARG A 77 11.17 3.25 1.77
CA ARG A 77 10.77 3.28 0.36
C ARG A 77 10.78 4.69 -0.22
N LEU A 78 10.32 5.69 0.54
CA LEU A 78 10.41 7.10 0.12
C LEU A 78 11.86 7.53 -0.13
N ARG A 79 12.80 7.15 0.73
CA ARG A 79 14.25 7.40 0.51
C ARG A 79 14.81 6.70 -0.74
N HIS A 80 14.18 5.61 -1.20
CA HIS A 80 14.57 4.88 -2.40
C HIS A 80 13.87 5.37 -3.68
N GLY A 81 13.26 6.55 -3.66
CA GLY A 81 12.60 7.17 -4.81
C GLY A 81 11.22 6.61 -5.11
N TYR A 82 10.59 5.93 -4.14
CA TYR A 82 9.18 5.62 -4.25
C TYR A 82 8.36 6.85 -3.87
N VAL A 83 7.20 7.00 -4.50
CA VAL A 83 6.17 7.98 -4.17
C VAL A 83 4.91 7.26 -3.76
N ILE A 84 4.10 7.88 -2.90
CA ILE A 84 2.78 7.36 -2.54
C ILE A 84 1.89 7.41 -3.80
N ALA A 85 1.27 6.29 -4.14
CA ALA A 85 0.31 6.24 -5.22
C ALA A 85 -0.98 6.93 -4.75
N GLN A 86 -1.35 8.04 -5.41
CA GLN A 86 -2.60 8.76 -5.14
C GLN A 86 -3.78 8.15 -5.89
N ASP A 87 -3.51 7.54 -7.04
CA ASP A 87 -4.49 6.84 -7.86
C ASP A 87 -4.14 5.36 -7.93
N LEU A 88 -5.13 4.52 -7.60
CA LEU A 88 -5.01 3.07 -7.61
C LEU A 88 -5.01 2.53 -9.04
N THR A 89 -5.56 3.26 -10.02
CA THR A 89 -5.64 2.88 -11.44
C THR A 89 -4.28 2.55 -12.05
N ASP A 90 -3.22 3.21 -11.60
CA ASP A 90 -1.83 2.93 -12.00
C ASP A 90 -1.32 1.54 -11.58
N VAL A 91 -2.00 0.87 -10.65
CA VAL A 91 -1.60 -0.41 -10.03
C VAL A 91 -2.66 -1.51 -10.26
N GLN A 92 -3.76 -1.20 -10.96
CA GLN A 92 -4.97 -2.02 -11.06
C GLN A 92 -4.87 -3.41 -11.71
N PRO A 93 -3.86 -3.84 -12.50
CA PRO A 93 -3.85 -5.24 -12.93
C PRO A 93 -3.23 -6.22 -11.92
N VAL A 94 -2.94 -5.83 -10.66
CA VAL A 94 -2.07 -6.64 -9.77
C VAL A 94 -2.72 -7.16 -8.47
N LEU A 95 -3.89 -6.65 -8.07
CA LEU A 95 -4.53 -7.01 -6.79
C LEU A 95 -5.93 -7.64 -6.92
N SER A 96 -6.44 -7.76 -8.15
CA SER A 96 -7.69 -8.43 -8.49
C SER A 96 -7.49 -9.94 -8.46
N VAL A 97 -7.85 -10.55 -7.33
CA VAL A 97 -8.59 -11.83 -7.20
C VAL A 97 -8.54 -12.18 -5.70
N SER A 98 -9.70 -12.13 -5.05
CA SER A 98 -9.97 -12.59 -3.67
C SER A 98 -9.54 -11.69 -2.51
N PHE A 99 -9.26 -10.40 -2.72
CA PHE A 99 -8.86 -9.48 -1.65
C PHE A 99 -9.96 -8.44 -1.41
N ARG A 100 -10.63 -8.48 -0.24
CA ARG A 100 -11.62 -7.46 0.16
C ARG A 100 -10.88 -6.18 0.54
N TRP A 101 -10.44 -5.44 -0.48
CA TRP A 101 -9.89 -4.09 -0.39
C TRP A 101 -11.04 -3.09 -0.24
N PRO A 102 -11.26 -2.42 0.91
CA PRO A 102 -12.14 -1.27 0.92
C PRO A 102 -11.42 -0.08 0.27
N PRO A 103 -12.10 0.73 -0.56
CA PRO A 103 -11.66 2.10 -0.83
C PRO A 103 -11.85 2.90 0.46
N SER A 104 -10.87 2.85 1.37
CA SER A 104 -10.82 3.91 2.40
C SER A 104 -10.35 5.18 1.71
N PRO A 105 -11.12 6.28 1.78
CA PRO A 105 -10.73 7.52 1.17
C PRO A 105 -9.42 7.94 1.82
N VAL A 106 -8.40 8.15 1.01
CA VAL A 106 -7.27 8.97 1.46
C VAL A 106 -7.91 10.31 1.84
N VAL A 107 -8.00 10.57 3.14
CA VAL A 107 -8.61 11.77 3.73
C VAL A 107 -8.09 13.00 2.97
N GLY A 108 -8.98 13.65 2.22
CA GLY A 108 -8.70 14.91 1.52
C GLY A 108 -8.95 14.96 0.01
N MET A 109 -9.63 14.00 -0.62
CA MET A 109 -10.12 14.17 -1.99
C MET A 109 -11.58 13.73 -2.10
N GLU A 110 -12.49 14.71 -2.19
CA GLU A 110 -13.80 14.53 -2.83
C GLU A 110 -13.54 13.97 -4.23
N GLN A 111 -13.98 12.74 -4.47
CA GLN A 111 -14.20 12.23 -5.81
C GLN A 111 -15.67 11.86 -5.89
N VAL A 112 -16.45 12.87 -6.28
CA VAL A 112 -17.73 12.69 -6.96
C VAL A 112 -17.39 11.92 -8.25
N VAL A 113 -17.62 10.62 -8.27
CA VAL A 113 -17.66 9.85 -9.52
C VAL A 113 -19.11 9.46 -9.71
N MET A 114 -19.84 10.37 -10.37
CA MET A 114 -21.11 10.09 -11.01
C MET A 114 -20.87 8.99 -12.05
N PHE A 115 -21.49 7.83 -11.86
CA PHE A 115 -21.77 6.92 -12.97
C PHE A 115 -23.14 7.33 -13.50
N GLU A 116 -23.16 8.14 -14.56
CA GLU A 116 -24.35 8.26 -15.41
C GLU A 116 -24.24 7.19 -16.52
N GLU A 117 -25.33 6.45 -16.71
CA GLU A 117 -25.72 5.84 -17.99
C GLU A 117 -26.96 6.59 -18.50
#